data_AF-A0A954EBX3-F1
#
_entry.id   AF-A0A954EBX3-F1
#
_cell.length_a   1.000
_cell.length_b   1.000
_cell.length_c   1.000
_cell.angle_alpha   90.00
_cell.angle_beta   90.00
_cell.angle_gamma   90.00
#
_symmetry.space_group_name_H-M   'P 1'
#
loop_
_entity.id
_entity.type
_entity.pdbx_description
1 polymer ?
#
loop_
_entity_poly.entity_id
_entity_poly.type
_entity_poly.pdbx_seq_one_letter_code
_entity_poly.pdbx_strand_id
1 'polypeptide(L)'
;MADKAWGGRFSEATDKRVEQFTESISFDARLAPFDIQGSKAHATMLSEVGLLTDEERELICRTLDEIGQEIAAGRFEYRIELEDIHMHIERELTNRTGDVGRKLHTGRSRNDQVATDVKLFLRHAIETITDRLRDLQAAFVARCEQDQDVVLPAFTHLQRAQPVMASH
;
A
#
# COMPACT_ATOMS: atom_id res chain seq x y z
N MET A 1 22.76 -15.16 -8.96
CA MET A 1 21.31 -15.40 -9.08
C MET A 1 20.82 -15.74 -7.70
N ALA A 2 20.03 -14.87 -7.08
CA ALA A 2 19.32 -15.25 -5.86
C ALA A 2 18.01 -15.88 -6.32
N ASP A 3 17.99 -17.21 -6.40
CA ASP A 3 16.73 -17.94 -6.32
C ASP A 3 16.01 -17.48 -5.06
N LYS A 4 14.70 -17.23 -5.17
CA LYS A 4 13.71 -16.74 -4.18
C LYS A 4 14.21 -16.67 -2.72
N ALA A 5 13.81 -15.64 -1.96
CA ALA A 5 14.25 -15.42 -0.57
C ALA A 5 14.13 -16.65 0.38
N TRP A 6 13.25 -17.61 0.05
CA TRP A 6 13.05 -18.87 0.76
C TRP A 6 13.50 -20.14 0.00
N GLY A 7 13.97 -19.99 -1.25
CA GLY A 7 14.31 -21.07 -2.19
C GLY A 7 15.59 -21.84 -1.88
N GLY A 8 16.45 -21.35 -0.97
CA GLY A 8 17.73 -21.98 -0.64
C GLY A 8 17.66 -23.40 -0.05
N ARG A 9 16.45 -23.92 0.21
CA ARG A 9 16.19 -25.30 0.69
C ARG A 9 15.74 -26.28 -0.40
N PHE A 10 15.41 -25.82 -1.59
CA PHE A 10 14.82 -26.66 -2.64
C PHE A 10 15.77 -26.80 -3.83
N SER A 11 15.90 -28.03 -4.35
CA SER A 11 16.76 -28.34 -5.50
C SER A 11 16.04 -28.22 -6.84
N GLU A 12 14.71 -28.12 -6.83
CA GLU A 12 13.85 -28.07 -8.01
C GLU A 12 13.07 -26.75 -8.06
N ALA A 13 12.71 -26.32 -9.27
CA ALA A 13 11.89 -25.13 -9.48
C ALA A 13 10.46 -25.34 -8.94
N THR A 14 9.87 -24.27 -8.40
CA THR A 14 8.47 -24.29 -7.95
C THR A 14 7.53 -24.55 -9.13
N ASP A 15 6.54 -25.42 -8.95
CA ASP A 15 5.49 -25.62 -9.96
C ASP A 15 4.71 -24.31 -10.17
N LYS A 16 4.44 -23.94 -11.43
CA LYS A 16 3.72 -22.71 -11.78
C LYS A 16 2.36 -22.57 -11.08
N ARG A 17 1.68 -23.67 -10.79
CA ARG A 17 0.39 -23.66 -10.08
C ARG A 17 0.57 -23.22 -8.63
N VAL A 18 1.69 -23.59 -8.01
CA VAL A 18 2.03 -23.15 -6.66
C VAL A 18 2.36 -21.67 -6.68
N GLU A 19 3.18 -21.20 -7.65
CA GLU A 19 3.50 -19.78 -7.79
C GLU A 19 2.24 -18.91 -7.94
N GLN A 20 1.32 -19.33 -8.82
CA GLN A 20 0.03 -18.63 -9.00
C GLN A 20 -0.88 -18.67 -7.77
N PHE A 21 -0.76 -19.69 -6.93
CA PHE A 21 -1.57 -19.81 -5.72
C PHE A 21 -0.99 -19.01 -4.55
N THR A 22 0.34 -18.88 -4.48
CA THR A 22 1.03 -18.22 -3.37
C THR A 22 1.31 -16.75 -3.62
N GLU A 23 1.33 -16.31 -4.89
CA GLU A 23 1.55 -14.89 -5.20
C GLU A 23 0.49 -14.00 -4.55
N SER A 24 0.96 -12.87 -4.03
CA SER A 24 0.13 -11.78 -3.56
C SER A 24 0.29 -10.52 -4.40
N ILE A 25 1.26 -10.45 -5.32
CA ILE A 25 1.53 -9.28 -6.14
C ILE A 25 0.31 -8.78 -6.92
N SER A 26 -0.56 -9.67 -7.37
CA SER A 26 -1.79 -9.32 -8.10
C SER A 26 -2.72 -8.41 -7.31
N PHE A 27 -2.61 -8.37 -5.98
CA PHE A 27 -3.42 -7.52 -5.12
C PHE A 27 -2.62 -6.69 -4.11
N ASP A 28 -1.38 -7.04 -3.77
CA ASP A 28 -0.57 -6.32 -2.78
C ASP A 28 0.33 -5.24 -3.37
N ALA A 29 0.42 -5.14 -4.71
CA ALA A 29 1.14 -4.04 -5.39
C ALA A 29 0.67 -2.64 -4.92
N ARG A 30 -0.58 -2.53 -4.45
CA ARG A 30 -1.13 -1.30 -3.82
C ARG A 30 -0.41 -0.88 -2.53
N LEU A 31 0.33 -1.79 -1.89
CA LEU A 31 1.09 -1.52 -0.68
C LEU A 31 2.45 -0.86 -0.98
N ALA A 32 2.89 -0.79 -2.25
CA ALA A 32 4.19 -0.25 -2.63
C ALA A 32 4.54 1.12 -2.02
N PRO A 33 3.64 2.12 -1.97
CA PRO A 33 3.97 3.42 -1.36
C PRO A 33 4.28 3.31 0.13
N PHE A 34 3.62 2.38 0.82
CA PHE A 34 3.76 2.16 2.26
C PHE A 34 4.99 1.30 2.57
N ASP A 35 5.28 0.30 1.75
CA ASP A 35 6.52 -0.47 1.86
C ASP A 35 7.76 0.42 1.64
N ILE A 36 7.71 1.31 0.65
CA ILE A 36 8.78 2.29 0.40
C ILE A 36 8.93 3.23 1.60
N GLN A 37 7.82 3.76 2.12
CA GLN A 37 7.83 4.63 3.29
C GLN A 37 8.43 3.92 4.51
N GLY A 38 7.99 2.70 4.80
CA GLY A 38 8.49 1.88 5.90
C GLY A 38 9.97 1.51 5.72
N SER A 39 10.37 1.19 4.49
CA SER A 39 11.75 0.87 4.14
C SER A 39 12.69 2.06 4.30
N LYS A 40 12.27 3.28 3.94
CA LYS A 40 13.07 4.49 4.20
C LYS A 40 13.22 4.76 5.70
N ALA A 41 12.18 4.55 6.49
CA ALA A 41 12.25 4.66 7.95
C ALA A 41 13.20 3.61 8.55
N HIS A 42 13.15 2.37 8.07
CA HIS A 42 14.05 1.30 8.50
C HIS A 42 15.50 1.58 8.12
N ALA A 43 15.77 2.05 6.90
CA ALA A 43 17.11 2.47 6.47
C ALA A 43 17.67 3.59 7.36
N THR A 44 16.82 4.54 7.75
CA THR A 44 17.20 5.62 8.67
C THR A 44 17.59 5.07 10.04
N MET A 45 16.76 4.19 10.61
CA MET A 45 17.06 3.53 11.89
C MET A 45 18.36 2.72 11.82
N LEU A 46 18.57 1.93 10.75
CA LEU A 46 19.81 1.16 10.57
C LEU A 46 21.06 2.04 10.54
N SER A 47 20.96 3.23 9.97
CA SER A 47 22.03 4.23 9.98
C SER A 47 22.28 4.79 11.38
N GLU A 48 21.23 5.13 12.13
CA GLU A 48 21.33 5.62 13.51
C GLU A 48 21.99 4.61 14.46
N VAL A 49 21.76 3.31 14.26
CA VAL A 49 22.40 2.24 15.06
C VAL A 49 23.75 1.78 14.52
N GLY A 50 24.27 2.41 13.46
CA GLY A 50 25.60 2.15 12.91
C GLY A 50 25.72 0.89 12.03
N LEU A 51 24.60 0.34 11.55
CA LEU A 51 24.58 -0.79 10.61
C LEU A 51 24.63 -0.33 9.14
N LEU A 52 24.31 0.93 8.86
CA LEU A 52 24.52 1.61 7.58
C LEU A 52 25.32 2.90 7.79
N THR A 53 26.14 3.29 6.82
CA THR A 53 26.68 4.66 6.80
C THR A 53 25.60 5.66 6.34
N ASP A 54 25.82 6.95 6.58
CA ASP A 54 24.92 8.01 6.09
C ASP A 54 24.80 7.98 4.55
N GLU A 55 25.90 7.72 3.86
CA GLU A 55 25.94 7.61 2.40
C GLU A 55 25.16 6.39 1.90
N GLU A 56 25.26 5.25 2.59
CA GLU A 56 24.49 4.04 2.28
C GLU A 56 22.99 4.27 2.48
N ARG A 57 22.60 4.91 3.59
CA ARG A 57 21.21 5.31 3.87
C ARG A 57 20.68 6.23 2.77
N GLU A 58 21.43 7.26 2.40
CA GLU A 58 21.02 8.20 1.35
C GLU A 58 20.87 7.51 0.00
N LEU A 59 21.79 6.61 -0.35
CA LEU A 59 21.71 5.83 -1.58
C LEU A 59 20.43 4.98 -1.60
N ILE A 60 20.14 4.28 -0.50
CA ILE A 60 18.91 3.48 -0.37
C ILE A 60 17.67 4.36 -0.50
N CYS A 61 17.59 5.45 0.26
CA CYS A 61 16.42 6.33 0.26
C CYS A 61 16.16 6.96 -1.13
N ARG A 62 17.20 7.44 -1.81
CA ARG A 62 17.06 7.98 -3.18
C ARG A 62 16.59 6.91 -4.15
N THR A 63 17.17 5.72 -4.09
CA THR A 63 16.80 4.61 -4.99
C THR A 63 15.36 4.15 -4.74
N LEU A 64 14.92 4.10 -3.49
CA LEU A 64 13.53 3.80 -3.13
C LEU A 64 12.56 4.87 -3.67
N ASP A 65 12.95 6.15 -3.66
CA ASP A 65 12.14 7.22 -4.27
C ASP A 65 12.03 7.05 -5.80
N GLU A 66 13.12 6.68 -6.49
CA GLU A 66 13.12 6.39 -7.93
C GLU A 66 12.21 5.20 -8.27
N ILE A 67 12.31 4.10 -7.51
CA ILE A 67 11.44 2.93 -7.66
C ILE A 67 9.97 3.33 -7.45
N GLY A 68 9.69 4.13 -6.41
CA GLY A 68 8.34 4.63 -6.13
C GLY A 68 7.77 5.48 -7.27
N GLN A 69 8.59 6.32 -7.89
CA GLN A 69 8.19 7.13 -9.04
C GLN A 69 7.88 6.28 -10.28
N GLU A 70 8.64 5.21 -10.51
CA GLU A 70 8.38 4.29 -11.63
C GLU A 70 7.09 3.49 -11.42
N ILE A 71 6.84 3.02 -10.20
CA ILE A 71 5.60 2.35 -9.82
C ILE A 71 4.41 3.30 -10.03
N ALA A 72 4.49 4.53 -9.51
CA ALA A 72 3.43 5.52 -9.66
C ALA A 72 3.18 5.91 -11.13
N ALA A 73 4.21 5.87 -11.97
CA ALA A 73 4.11 6.15 -13.40
C ALA A 73 3.67 4.94 -14.24
N GLY A 74 3.42 3.78 -13.63
CA GLY A 74 3.04 2.55 -14.34
C GLY A 74 4.15 1.98 -15.23
N ARG A 75 5.42 2.32 -14.96
CA ARG A 75 6.59 1.82 -15.71
C ARG A 75 7.28 0.63 -15.05
N PHE A 76 6.83 0.25 -13.85
CA PHE A 76 7.39 -0.87 -13.10
C PHE A 76 6.79 -2.20 -13.58
N GLU A 77 7.64 -3.16 -13.92
CA GLU A 77 7.22 -4.48 -14.40
C GLU A 77 7.05 -5.44 -13.22
N TYR A 78 5.84 -5.99 -13.07
CA TYR A 78 5.55 -7.02 -12.07
C TYR A 78 5.69 -8.42 -12.66
N ARG A 79 6.18 -9.34 -11.83
CA ARG A 79 6.48 -10.73 -12.19
C ARG A 79 5.93 -11.65 -11.11
N ILE A 80 5.10 -12.63 -11.49
CA ILE A 80 4.49 -13.59 -10.55
C ILE A 80 5.56 -14.39 -9.80
N GLU A 81 6.73 -14.58 -10.41
CA GLU A 81 7.88 -15.25 -9.80
C GLU A 81 8.44 -14.50 -8.58
N LEU A 82 8.13 -13.21 -8.47
CA LEU A 82 8.39 -12.35 -7.30
C LEU A 82 7.09 -12.24 -6.49
N GLU A 83 6.78 -13.31 -5.78
CA GLU A 83 5.60 -13.56 -4.94
C GLU A 83 4.82 -12.31 -4.45
N ASP A 84 5.50 -11.35 -3.82
CA ASP A 84 4.90 -10.17 -3.18
C ASP A 84 5.56 -8.84 -3.64
N ILE A 85 4.92 -7.71 -3.33
CA ILE A 85 5.46 -6.36 -3.63
C ILE A 85 6.80 -6.10 -2.95
N HIS A 86 7.02 -6.68 -1.78
CA HIS A 86 8.23 -6.45 -1.00
C HIS A 86 9.46 -7.06 -1.68
N MET A 87 9.31 -8.26 -2.27
CA MET A 87 10.33 -8.93 -3.08
C MET A 87 10.64 -8.15 -4.35
N HIS A 88 9.63 -7.52 -4.97
CA HIS A 88 9.84 -6.65 -6.11
C HIS A 88 10.72 -5.45 -5.76
N ILE A 89 10.37 -4.74 -4.69
CA ILE A 89 11.11 -3.55 -4.23
C ILE A 89 12.52 -3.94 -3.77
N GLU A 90 12.66 -5.01 -2.99
CA GLU A 90 13.95 -5.53 -2.50
C GLU A 90 14.89 -5.94 -3.65
N ARG A 91 14.35 -6.67 -4.63
CA ARG A 91 15.11 -7.09 -5.81
C ARG A 91 15.56 -5.89 -6.62
N GLU A 92 14.65 -4.94 -6.86
CA GLU A 92 14.99 -3.78 -7.67
C GLU A 92 15.99 -2.85 -6.96
N LEU A 93 15.82 -2.65 -5.66
CA LEU A 93 16.79 -1.92 -4.83
C LEU A 93 18.17 -2.58 -4.90
N THR A 94 18.24 -3.91 -4.76
CA THR A 94 19.49 -4.66 -4.84
C THR A 94 20.10 -4.61 -6.24
N ASN A 95 19.29 -4.65 -7.31
CA ASN A 95 19.79 -4.52 -8.68
C ASN A 95 20.49 -3.17 -8.91
N ARG A 96 19.94 -2.09 -8.34
CA ARG A 96 20.44 -0.72 -8.52
C ARG A 96 21.60 -0.37 -7.59
N THR A 97 21.63 -0.92 -6.38
CA THR A 97 22.59 -0.52 -5.32
C THR A 97 23.58 -1.61 -4.92
N GLY A 98 23.44 -2.82 -5.47
CA GLY A 98 24.29 -3.96 -5.15
C GLY A 98 24.13 -4.41 -3.70
N ASP A 99 25.26 -4.69 -3.05
CA ASP A 99 25.28 -5.22 -1.68
C ASP A 99 24.73 -4.24 -0.64
N VAL A 100 24.76 -2.93 -0.92
CA VAL A 100 24.18 -1.90 -0.04
C VAL A 100 22.67 -2.13 0.12
N GLY A 101 21.95 -2.41 -0.96
CA GLY A 101 20.51 -2.68 -0.93
C GLY A 101 20.15 -3.92 -0.10
N ARG A 102 21.00 -4.95 -0.12
CA ARG A 102 20.77 -6.17 0.69
C ARG A 102 20.82 -5.89 2.18
N LYS A 103 21.61 -4.91 2.63
CA LYS A 103 21.72 -4.56 4.06
C LYS A 103 20.39 -4.07 4.64
N LEU A 104 19.48 -3.54 3.80
CA LEU A 104 18.18 -3.03 4.25
C LEU A 104 17.34 -4.06 5.01
N HIS A 105 17.47 -5.36 4.72
CA HIS A 105 16.72 -6.42 5.41
C HIS A 105 17.33 -6.83 6.76
N THR A 106 18.43 -6.22 7.17
CA THR A 106 19.07 -6.50 8.46
C THR A 106 18.09 -6.17 9.60
N GLY A 107 17.84 -7.14 10.47
CA GLY A 107 16.96 -6.98 11.63
C GLY A 107 15.46 -6.84 11.32
N ARG A 108 15.02 -7.14 10.09
CA ARG A 108 13.62 -7.02 9.66
C ARG A 108 13.09 -8.35 9.14
N SER A 109 11.86 -8.72 9.53
CA SER A 109 11.15 -9.88 8.98
C SER A 109 10.02 -9.41 8.05
N ARG A 110 9.60 -10.29 7.14
CA ARG A 110 8.44 -9.99 6.29
C ARG A 110 7.16 -9.83 7.13
N ASN A 111 7.08 -10.51 8.29
CA ASN A 111 5.91 -10.47 9.18
C ASN A 111 5.67 -9.08 9.79
N ASP A 112 6.71 -8.41 10.30
CA ASP A 112 6.58 -7.06 10.86
C ASP A 112 6.46 -6.00 9.76
N GLN A 113 7.13 -6.22 8.63
CA GLN A 113 7.04 -5.35 7.45
C GLN A 113 5.60 -5.30 6.92
N VAL A 114 4.99 -6.44 6.57
CA VAL A 114 3.62 -6.47 6.05
C VAL A 114 2.60 -5.94 7.06
N ALA A 115 2.79 -6.23 8.36
CA ALA A 115 1.91 -5.70 9.40
C ALA A 115 1.99 -4.17 9.51
N THR A 116 3.18 -3.59 9.27
CA THR A 116 3.39 -2.15 9.25
C THR A 116 2.74 -1.53 8.01
N ASP A 117 2.98 -2.10 6.83
CA ASP A 117 2.45 -1.59 5.56
C ASP A 117 0.93 -1.60 5.55
N VAL A 118 0.31 -2.68 6.03
CA VAL A 118 -1.14 -2.80 6.12
C VAL A 118 -1.72 -1.74 7.07
N LYS A 119 -1.06 -1.45 8.19
CA LYS A 119 -1.52 -0.39 9.11
C LYS A 119 -1.41 1.00 8.49
N LEU A 120 -0.31 1.29 7.77
CA LEU A 120 -0.14 2.55 7.05
C LEU A 120 -1.18 2.70 5.93
N PHE A 121 -1.41 1.63 5.16
CA PHE A 121 -2.44 1.57 4.13
C PHE A 121 -3.84 1.83 4.71
N LEU A 122 -4.20 1.13 5.80
CA LEU A 122 -5.50 1.30 6.44
C LEU A 122 -5.70 2.72 6.99
N ARG A 123 -4.66 3.31 7.59
CA ARG A 123 -4.70 4.71 8.03
C ARG A 123 -5.01 5.66 6.87
N HIS A 124 -4.28 5.52 5.76
CA HIS A 124 -4.51 6.34 4.56
C HIS A 124 -5.91 6.13 3.97
N ALA A 125 -6.40 4.88 3.95
CA ALA A 125 -7.74 4.56 3.47
C ALA A 125 -8.83 5.18 4.36
N ILE A 126 -8.67 5.16 5.69
CA ILE A 126 -9.59 5.80 6.63
C ILE A 126 -9.66 7.31 6.40
N GLU A 127 -8.51 7.97 6.25
CA GLU A 127 -8.45 9.41 5.97
C GLU A 127 -9.19 9.73 4.66
N THR A 128 -8.94 8.97 3.59
CA THR A 128 -9.61 9.12 2.29
C THR A 128 -11.12 8.95 2.39
N ILE A 129 -11.59 7.89 3.05
CA ILE A 129 -13.03 7.62 3.22
C ILE A 129 -13.70 8.70 4.06
N THR A 130 -13.01 9.19 5.10
CA THR A 130 -13.53 10.26 5.96
C THR A 130 -13.76 11.54 5.17
N ASP A 131 -12.82 11.93 4.31
CA ASP A 131 -12.99 13.12 3.47
C ASP A 131 -14.11 12.95 2.45
N ARG A 132 -14.24 11.78 1.82
CA ARG A 132 -15.37 11.50 0.91
C ARG A 132 -16.72 11.48 1.62
N LEU A 133 -16.76 11.02 2.87
CA LEU A 133 -17.98 11.07 3.67
C LEU A 133 -18.38 12.52 4.00
N ARG A 134 -17.40 13.39 4.30
CA ARG A 134 -17.64 14.82 4.49
C ARG A 134 -18.15 15.48 3.22
N ASP A 135 -17.56 15.17 2.07
CA ASP A 135 -18.01 15.69 0.77
C ASP A 135 -19.48 15.30 0.50
N LEU A 136 -19.84 14.04 0.79
CA LEU A 136 -21.22 13.56 0.65
C LEU A 136 -22.19 14.26 1.61
N GLN A 137 -21.80 14.43 2.88
CA GLN A 137 -22.59 15.15 3.86
C GLN A 137 -22.82 16.60 3.43
N ALA A 138 -21.78 17.29 2.96
CA ALA A 138 -21.88 18.65 2.46
C ALA A 138 -22.80 18.75 1.24
N ALA A 139 -22.74 17.78 0.32
CA ALA A 139 -23.63 17.72 -0.84
C ALA A 139 -25.10 17.56 -0.42
N PHE A 140 -25.39 16.70 0.58
CA PHE A 140 -26.75 16.56 1.12
C PHE A 140 -27.23 17.86 1.80
N VAL A 141 -26.40 18.50 2.62
CA VAL A 141 -26.74 19.77 3.26
C VAL A 141 -27.03 20.85 2.23
N ALA A 142 -26.17 21.00 1.22
CA ALA A 142 -26.37 21.97 0.14
C ALA A 142 -27.65 21.69 -0.65
N ARG A 143 -28.04 20.42 -0.81
CA ARG A 143 -29.32 20.05 -1.42
C ARG A 143 -30.51 20.40 -0.53
N CYS A 144 -30.42 20.13 0.77
CA CYS A 144 -31.46 20.49 1.74
C CYS A 144 -31.75 22.00 1.74
N GLU A 145 -30.74 22.85 1.55
CA GLU A 145 -30.92 24.30 1.42
C GLU A 145 -31.75 24.72 0.19
N GLN A 146 -31.66 23.96 -0.91
CA GLN A 146 -32.45 24.23 -2.12
C GLN A 146 -33.89 23.72 -2.01
N ASP A 147 -34.09 22.64 -1.26
CA ASP A 147 -35.36 21.92 -1.18
C ASP A 147 -36.17 22.27 0.10
N GLN A 148 -35.86 23.39 0.78
CA GLN A 148 -36.44 23.76 2.08
C GLN A 148 -37.96 23.86 2.10
N ASP A 149 -38.60 24.22 0.97
CA ASP A 149 -40.06 24.37 0.87
C ASP A 149 -40.73 23.15 0.20
N VAL A 150 -39.97 22.12 -0.15
CA VAL A 150 -40.49 20.93 -0.84
C VAL A 150 -41.08 19.96 0.18
N VAL A 151 -42.36 19.60 0.00
CA VAL A 151 -43.06 18.63 0.84
C VAL A 151 -43.14 17.28 0.12
N LEU A 152 -42.75 16.20 0.80
CA LEU A 152 -42.81 14.81 0.33
C LEU A 152 -43.66 13.94 1.26
N PRO A 153 -44.28 12.85 0.75
CA PRO A 153 -44.86 11.84 1.64
C PRO A 153 -43.73 11.02 2.29
N ALA A 154 -43.70 10.94 3.62
CA ALA A 154 -42.88 9.96 4.31
C ALA A 154 -43.48 8.55 4.15
N PHE A 155 -42.63 7.53 4.21
CA PHE A 155 -43.04 6.15 4.05
C PHE A 155 -42.65 5.31 5.25
N THR A 156 -43.59 4.50 5.74
CA THR A 156 -43.34 3.39 6.67
C THR A 156 -43.90 2.13 6.04
N HIS A 157 -43.14 1.03 6.03
CA HIS A 157 -43.49 -0.19 5.28
C HIS A 157 -43.85 0.08 3.80
N LEU A 158 -43.22 1.10 3.19
CA LEU A 158 -43.52 1.61 1.83
C LEU A 158 -44.96 2.11 1.63
N GLN A 159 -45.70 2.38 2.70
CA GLN A 159 -47.00 3.03 2.67
C GLN A 159 -46.86 4.51 3.05
N ARG A 160 -47.67 5.37 2.41
CA ARG A 160 -47.69 6.81 2.69
C ARG A 160 -48.14 7.02 4.14
N ALA A 161 -47.30 7.68 4.93
CA ALA A 161 -47.58 8.02 6.32
C ALA A 161 -47.96 9.51 6.41
N GLN A 162 -47.08 10.35 6.95
CA GLN A 162 -47.28 11.80 7.10
C GLN A 162 -46.48 12.59 6.05
N PRO A 163 -46.90 13.81 5.69
CA PRO A 163 -46.05 14.74 4.96
C PRO A 163 -44.80 15.10 5.77
N VAL A 164 -43.65 15.18 5.11
CA VAL A 164 -42.37 15.65 5.66
C VAL A 164 -41.74 16.65 4.70
N MET A 165 -40.84 17.49 5.20
CA MET A 165 -40.01 18.32 4.33
C MET A 165 -38.97 17.43 3.65
N ALA A 166 -38.67 17.68 2.38
CA ALA A 166 -37.61 16.96 1.66
C ALA A 166 -36.23 17.12 2.33
N SER A 167 -36.04 18.22 3.08
CA SER A 167 -34.83 18.53 3.83
C SER A 167 -34.71 17.82 5.19
N HIS A 168 -35.77 17.14 5.67
CA HIS A 168 -35.79 16.41 6.95
C HIS A 168 -35.11 15.04 6.83
#